data_AF-A0A0S3PW25-F1
#
_entry.id   AF-A0A0S3PW25-F1
#
_cell.length_a   1.000
_cell.length_b   1.000
_cell.length_c   1.000
_cell.angle_alpha   90.00
_cell.angle_beta   90.00
_cell.angle_gamma   90.00
#
_symmetry.space_group_name_H-M   'P 1'
#
loop_
_entity.id
_entity.type
_entity.pdbx_description
1 polymer ?
#
loop_
_entity_poly.entity_id
_entity_poly.type
_entity_poly.pdbx_seq_one_letter_code
_entity_poly.pdbx_strand_id
1 'polypeptide(L)'
;MPVRLPVAGSQTRHQGPRLLAAILSIALAATAATVLWTLPRPLVLPVLSTFLIAAAMSVALFAWRRQAPRTGNDVTYWDVAGALTLFGIVAALMSDPSEVIPILEAQRKP
;
A
#
# COMPACT_ATOMS: atom_id res chain seq x y z
N MET A 1 -7.57 34.21 39.25
CA MET A 1 -6.54 33.63 38.35
C MET A 1 -6.81 32.14 38.22
N PRO A 2 -7.22 31.61 37.05
CA PRO A 2 -7.36 30.17 36.89
C PRO A 2 -5.99 29.53 36.65
N VAL A 3 -5.63 28.60 37.52
CA VAL A 3 -4.42 27.75 37.44
C VAL A 3 -4.60 26.79 36.26
N ARG A 4 -3.74 26.90 35.24
CA ARG A 4 -3.68 25.91 34.16
C ARG A 4 -2.91 24.70 34.66
N LEU A 5 -3.60 23.56 34.79
CA LEU A 5 -2.96 22.29 35.08
C LEU A 5 -2.10 21.84 33.88
N PRO A 6 -0.98 21.15 34.13
CA PRO A 6 -0.17 20.56 33.07
C PRO A 6 -0.97 19.44 32.41
N VAL A 7 -1.30 19.62 31.13
CA VAL A 7 -1.76 18.52 30.27
C VAL A 7 -0.59 17.57 30.15
N ALA A 8 -0.60 16.52 30.95
CA ALA A 8 0.22 15.32 30.74
C ALA A 8 -0.26 14.69 29.43
N GLY A 9 0.19 15.24 28.31
CA GLY A 9 0.05 14.61 27.01
C GLY A 9 0.81 13.30 27.09
N SER A 10 0.08 12.21 27.23
CA SER A 10 0.59 10.87 27.08
C SER A 10 1.33 10.81 25.75
N GLN A 11 2.67 10.90 25.79
CA GLN A 11 3.54 10.52 24.71
C GLN A 11 3.39 9.01 24.54
N THR A 12 2.28 8.60 23.92
CA THR A 12 2.14 7.28 23.33
C THR A 12 3.14 7.24 22.20
N ARG A 13 4.35 6.79 22.54
CA ARG A 13 5.46 6.44 21.66
C ARG A 13 4.90 6.04 20.29
N HIS A 14 5.12 6.89 19.29
CA HIS A 14 4.76 6.67 17.89
C HIS A 14 5.59 5.52 17.29
N GLN A 15 5.46 4.31 17.83
CA GLN A 15 6.12 3.09 17.34
C GLN A 15 5.30 2.37 16.25
N GLY A 16 4.10 2.84 15.95
CA GLY A 16 3.14 2.19 15.07
C GLY A 16 3.55 2.02 13.59
N PRO A 17 4.18 2.99 12.90
CA PRO A 17 4.35 2.89 11.44
C PRO A 17 5.44 1.88 11.02
N ARG A 18 6.39 1.53 11.89
CA ARG A 18 7.47 0.58 11.56
C ARG A 18 6.98 -0.85 11.36
N LEU A 19 6.04 -1.31 12.19
CA LEU A 19 5.46 -2.64 12.06
C LEU A 19 4.63 -2.75 10.79
N LEU A 20 3.85 -1.72 10.45
CA LEU A 20 3.10 -1.69 9.20
C LEU A 20 4.03 -1.62 7.98
N ALA A 21 5.11 -0.84 8.04
CA ALA A 21 6.12 -0.82 6.99
C ALA A 21 6.81 -2.19 6.82
N ALA A 22 7.13 -2.88 7.93
CA ALA A 22 7.71 -4.23 7.89
C ALA A 22 6.72 -5.27 7.35
N ILE A 23 5.45 -5.20 7.75
CA ILE A 23 4.41 -6.09 7.22
C ILE A 23 4.19 -5.83 5.74
N LEU A 24 4.15 -4.57 5.31
CA LEU A 24 4.03 -4.18 3.90
C LEU A 24 5.23 -4.63 3.09
N SER A 25 6.46 -4.49 3.59
CA SER A 25 7.65 -4.93 2.86
C SER A 25 7.69 -6.46 2.75
N ILE A 26 7.32 -7.19 3.80
CA ILE A 26 7.17 -8.65 3.75
C ILE A 26 6.06 -9.05 2.79
N ALA A 27 4.90 -8.40 2.84
CA ALA A 27 3.78 -8.69 1.94
C ALA A 27 4.13 -8.39 0.48
N LEU A 28 4.85 -7.29 0.23
CA LEU A 28 5.31 -6.93 -1.10
C LEU A 28 6.35 -7.94 -1.62
N ALA A 29 7.30 -8.35 -0.78
CA ALA A 29 8.31 -9.35 -1.13
C ALA A 29 7.67 -10.73 -1.38
N ALA A 30 6.73 -11.14 -0.54
CA ALA A 30 6.00 -12.39 -0.69
C ALA A 30 5.15 -12.38 -1.97
N THR A 31 4.46 -11.27 -2.26
CA THR A 31 3.64 -11.12 -3.47
C THR A 31 4.51 -11.07 -4.72
N ALA A 32 5.62 -10.34 -4.70
CA ALA A 32 6.57 -10.34 -5.81
C ALA A 32 7.11 -11.76 -6.06
N ALA A 33 7.46 -12.49 -5.00
CA ALA A 33 7.93 -13.87 -5.09
C ALA A 33 6.86 -14.81 -5.66
N THR A 34 5.62 -14.78 -5.16
CA THR A 34 4.53 -15.62 -5.70
C THR A 34 4.21 -15.27 -7.15
N VAL A 35 4.15 -14.00 -7.49
CA VAL A 35 3.85 -13.55 -8.86
C VAL A 35 4.96 -13.97 -9.83
N LEU A 36 6.24 -13.84 -9.45
CA LEU A 36 7.38 -14.34 -10.23
C LEU A 36 7.36 -15.86 -10.43
N TRP A 37 6.82 -16.61 -9.47
CA TRP A 37 6.80 -18.08 -9.51
C TRP A 37 5.60 -18.67 -10.22
N THR A 38 4.46 -17.97 -10.26
CA THR A 38 3.18 -18.56 -10.67
C THR A 38 2.55 -17.93 -11.90
N LEU A 39 2.89 -16.68 -12.27
CA LEU A 39 2.24 -15.99 -13.39
C LEU A 39 3.13 -15.94 -14.64
N PRO A 40 2.52 -16.04 -15.84
CA PRO A 40 3.18 -15.64 -17.08
C PRO A 40 3.68 -14.20 -16.93
N ARG A 41 4.95 -13.94 -17.28
CA ARG A 41 5.60 -12.61 -17.30
C ARG A 41 4.68 -11.44 -17.67
N PRO A 42 3.79 -11.56 -18.67
CA PRO A 42 2.89 -10.47 -19.03
C PRO A 42 1.92 -9.96 -17.96
N LEU A 43 1.56 -10.79 -16.96
CA LEU A 43 0.58 -10.40 -15.94
C LEU A 43 1.23 -9.91 -14.64
N VAL A 44 2.55 -9.96 -14.55
CA VAL A 44 3.29 -9.64 -13.33
C VAL A 44 3.06 -8.18 -12.91
N LEU A 45 3.19 -7.26 -13.87
CA LEU A 45 3.02 -5.81 -13.66
C LEU A 45 1.58 -5.41 -13.28
N PRO A 46 0.52 -5.84 -14.01
CA PRO A 46 -0.84 -5.44 -13.67
C PRO A 46 -1.34 -6.04 -12.35
N VAL A 47 -0.95 -7.28 -12.02
CA VAL A 47 -1.29 -7.89 -10.73
C VAL A 47 -0.57 -7.18 -9.58
N LEU A 48 0.72 -6.86 -9.76
CA LEU A 48 1.49 -6.11 -8.77
C LEU A 48 0.90 -4.70 -8.55
N SER A 49 0.48 -4.03 -9.61
CA SER A 49 -0.21 -2.74 -9.53
C SER A 49 -1.48 -2.82 -8.68
N THR A 50 -2.36 -3.78 -9.00
CA THR A 50 -3.63 -3.98 -8.28
C THR A 50 -3.38 -4.25 -6.80
N PHE A 51 -2.36 -5.06 -6.50
CA PHE A 51 -1.98 -5.36 -5.12
C PHE A 51 -1.46 -4.12 -4.37
N LEU A 52 -0.59 -3.33 -5.00
CA LEU A 52 -0.06 -2.09 -4.42
C LEU A 52 -1.17 -1.07 -4.11
N ILE A 53 -2.14 -0.91 -5.01
CA ILE A 53 -3.31 -0.05 -4.81
C ILE A 53 -4.18 -0.58 -3.66
N ALA A 54 -4.46 -1.89 -3.62
CA ALA A 54 -5.25 -2.50 -2.55
C ALA A 54 -4.57 -2.38 -1.18
N ALA A 55 -3.24 -2.53 -1.13
CA ALA A 55 -2.44 -2.30 0.06
C ALA A 55 -2.50 -0.82 0.50
N ALA A 56 -2.34 0.12 -0.43
CA ALA A 56 -2.47 1.55 -0.16
C ALA A 56 -3.84 1.89 0.45
N MET A 57 -4.91 1.36 -0.13
CA MET A 57 -6.28 1.54 0.35
C MET A 57 -6.46 1.00 1.77
N SER A 58 -5.88 -0.17 2.06
CA SER A 58 -5.93 -0.78 3.39
C SER A 58 -5.21 0.08 4.44
N VAL A 59 -4.04 0.63 4.09
CA VAL A 59 -3.28 1.54 4.96
C VAL A 59 -4.05 2.83 5.20
N ALA A 60 -4.61 3.43 4.15
CA ALA A 60 -5.42 4.64 4.26
C ALA A 60 -6.68 4.41 5.11
N LEU A 61 -7.37 3.27 4.93
CA LEU A 61 -8.54 2.92 5.72
C LEU A 61 -8.18 2.70 7.19
N PHE A 62 -7.05 2.05 7.48
CA PHE A 62 -6.56 1.87 8.84
C PHE A 62 -6.20 3.19 9.50
N ALA A 63 -5.48 4.07 8.78
CA ALA A 63 -5.14 5.41 9.23
C ALA A 63 -6.39 6.25 9.52
N TRP A 64 -7.39 6.17 8.65
CA TRP A 64 -8.67 6.84 8.82
C TRP A 64 -9.43 6.34 10.04
N ARG A 65 -9.55 5.01 10.22
CA ARG A 65 -10.21 4.40 11.39
C ARG A 65 -9.51 4.74 12.71
N ARG A 66 -8.18 4.87 12.70
CA ARG A 66 -7.40 5.27 13.89
C ARG A 66 -7.29 6.78 14.08
N GLN A 67 -7.94 7.57 13.23
CA GLN A 67 -7.81 9.04 13.22
C GLN A 67 -6.33 9.47 13.26
N ALA A 68 -5.49 8.74 12.54
CA ALA A 68 -4.05 8.94 12.59
C ALA A 68 -3.69 10.33 12.07
N PRO A 69 -2.73 11.02 12.70
CA PRO A 69 -2.28 12.33 12.26
C PRO A 69 -1.86 12.31 10.79
N ARG A 70 -2.37 13.30 10.04
CA ARG A 70 -1.98 13.52 8.63
C ARG A 70 -0.64 14.21 8.47
N THR A 71 -0.14 14.81 9.55
CA THR A 71 1.11 15.56 9.57
C THR A 71 1.83 15.24 10.86
N GLY A 72 3.12 14.95 10.76
CA GLY A 72 4.00 14.64 11.87
C GLY A 72 5.46 14.84 11.47
N ASN A 73 6.35 14.85 12.44
CA ASN A 73 7.79 15.01 12.20
C ASN A 73 8.44 13.72 11.63
N ASP A 74 7.72 12.61 11.65
CA ASP A 74 8.13 11.29 11.15
C ASP A 74 7.17 10.81 10.05
N VAL A 75 7.62 9.80 9.27
CA VAL A 75 6.82 9.16 8.20
C VAL A 75 5.47 8.69 8.74
N THR A 76 4.40 9.25 8.19
CA THR A 76 3.02 8.97 8.58
C THR A 76 2.43 7.82 7.77
N TYR A 77 1.31 7.26 8.24
CA TYR A 77 0.55 6.26 7.46
C TYR A 77 0.05 6.80 6.13
N TRP A 78 -0.19 8.12 6.05
CA TRP A 78 -0.61 8.79 4.83
C TRP A 78 0.52 8.86 3.80
N ASP A 79 1.77 9.05 4.24
CA ASP A 79 2.94 9.01 3.36
C ASP A 79 3.14 7.60 2.77
N VAL A 80 2.98 6.56 3.59
CA VAL A 80 3.08 5.16 3.14
C VAL A 80 1.96 4.82 2.14
N ALA A 81 0.72 5.23 2.44
CA ALA A 81 -0.40 5.04 1.51
C ALA A 81 -0.18 5.76 0.19
N GLY A 82 0.34 7.00 0.23
CA GLY A 82 0.69 7.77 -0.95
C GLY A 82 1.75 7.09 -1.81
N ALA A 83 2.85 6.64 -1.19
CA ALA A 83 3.94 5.95 -1.88
C ALA A 83 3.48 4.64 -2.54
N LEU A 84 2.69 3.82 -1.83
CA LEU A 84 2.11 2.59 -2.39
C LEU A 84 1.20 2.86 -3.59
N THR A 85 0.37 3.90 -3.50
CA THR A 85 -0.50 4.31 -4.60
C THR A 85 0.32 4.72 -5.82
N LEU A 86 1.38 5.51 -5.61
CA LEU A 86 2.26 5.96 -6.69
C LEU A 86 2.95 4.77 -7.37
N PHE A 87 3.53 3.85 -6.59
CA PHE A 87 4.13 2.64 -7.16
C PHE A 87 3.10 1.76 -7.88
N GLY A 88 1.89 1.65 -7.33
CA GLY A 88 0.78 0.94 -7.98
C GLY A 88 0.45 1.54 -9.34
N ILE A 89 0.33 2.87 -9.44
CA ILE A 89 0.07 3.58 -10.70
C ILE A 89 1.23 3.39 -11.69
N VAL A 90 2.48 3.54 -11.25
CA VAL A 90 3.65 3.33 -12.12
C VAL A 90 3.70 1.90 -12.65
N ALA A 91 3.42 0.90 -11.81
CA ALA A 91 3.31 -0.50 -12.24
C ALA A 91 2.16 -0.71 -13.24
N ALA A 92 1.04 0.00 -13.07
CA ALA A 92 -0.09 -0.05 -14.00
C ALA A 92 0.29 0.54 -15.37
N LEU A 93 1.01 1.66 -15.37
CA LEU A 93 1.46 2.33 -16.60
C LEU A 93 2.53 1.56 -17.35
N MET A 94 3.38 0.80 -16.64
CA MET A 94 4.37 -0.09 -17.25
C MET A 94 3.76 -1.41 -17.74
N SER A 95 2.55 -1.76 -17.30
CA SER A 95 1.84 -2.92 -17.83
C SER A 95 1.46 -2.64 -19.28
N ASP A 96 2.01 -3.41 -20.21
CA ASP A 96 1.58 -3.32 -21.60
C ASP A 96 0.19 -3.98 -21.74
N PRO A 97 -0.87 -3.24 -22.11
CA PRO A 97 -2.20 -3.82 -22.27
C PRO A 97 -2.26 -4.85 -23.41
N SER A 98 -1.34 -4.79 -24.38
CA SER A 98 -1.28 -5.73 -25.50
C SER A 98 -0.97 -7.17 -25.07
N GLU A 99 -0.38 -7.33 -23.89
CA GLU A 99 -0.05 -8.63 -23.31
C GLU A 99 -1.22 -9.26 -22.53
N VAL A 100 -2.19 -8.44 -22.09
CA VAL A 100 -3.37 -8.89 -21.32
C VAL A 100 -4.55 -9.24 -22.22
N ILE A 101 -4.66 -8.57 -23.38
CA ILE A 101 -5.73 -8.77 -24.37
C ILE A 101 -5.84 -10.22 -24.87
N PRO A 102 -4.75 -10.92 -25.26
CA PRO A 102 -4.84 -12.28 -25.79
C PRO A 102 -5.37 -13.29 -24.77
N ILE A 103 -5.10 -13.06 -23.48
CA ILE A 103 -5.54 -13.93 -22.38
C ILE A 103 -7.02 -13.70 -22.07
N LEU A 104 -7.46 -12.45 -22.10
CA LEU A 104 -8.88 -12.12 -21.98
C LEU A 104 -9.69 -12.66 -23.17
N GLU A 105 -9.13 -12.61 -24.39
CA GLU A 105 -9.77 -13.18 -25.57
C GLU A 105 -9.83 -14.71 -25.54
N ALA A 106 -8.78 -15.38 -25.04
CA ALA A 106 -8.78 -16.83 -24.84
C ALA A 106 -9.83 -17.29 -23.80
N GLN A 107 -10.08 -16.49 -22.76
CA GLN A 107 -11.15 -16.74 -21.77
C GLN A 107 -12.55 -16.38 -22.29
N ARG A 108 -12.65 -15.59 -23.38
CA ARG A 108 -13.91 -15.17 -24.01
C ARG A 108 -14.43 -16.18 -25.04
N LYS A 109 -13.74 -17.29 -25.27
CA LYS A 109 -14.21 -18.34 -26.18
C LYS A 109 -15.15 -19.27 -25.40
N PRO A 110 -16.44 -19.39 -25.80
CA PRO A 110 -17.43 -20.23 -25.12
C PRO A 110 -17.14 -21.73 -25.25
#